data_AF-A0A1B9MRL9-F1
#
_entry.id   AF-A0A1B9MRL9-F1
#
_cell.length_a   1.000
_cell.length_b   1.000
_cell.length_c   1.000
_cell.angle_alpha   90.00
_cell.angle_beta   90.00
_cell.angle_gamma   90.00
#
_symmetry.space_group_name_H-M   'P 1'
#
loop_
_entity.id
_entity.type
_entity.pdbx_description
1 polymer ?
#
loop_
_entity_poly.entity_id
_entity_poly.type
_entity_poly.pdbx_seq_one_letter_code
_entity_poly.pdbx_strand_id
1 'polypeptide(L)'
;MLNHDEYKIVTVSQTSLVTFCSLLAISLPIGLFSLLLTIIALCFGLITNGIINGPLSLTIFYFMAFIIGLINLYYFLRIQFDKRLFDYLVTCNEQLTNTLIELDNALVTFHLIKSDQLPTRTITARQQGTLRLFKQQIIVLVIQIILLINAWVSSIIQVC
;
A
#
# COMPACT_ATOMS: atom_id res chain seq x y z
N MET A 1 32.10 27.17 -11.80
CA MET A 1 31.23 27.90 -10.86
C MET A 1 29.82 27.36 -11.07
N LEU A 2 29.41 26.40 -10.23
CA LEU A 2 28.05 25.85 -10.24
C LEU A 2 27.07 26.94 -9.80
N ASN A 3 26.03 27.15 -10.58
CA ASN A 3 25.11 28.26 -10.45
C ASN A 3 24.29 28.12 -9.15
N HIS A 4 24.20 29.19 -8.37
CA HIS A 4 23.56 29.21 -7.04
C HIS A 4 22.07 28.79 -7.08
N ASP A 5 21.45 28.84 -8.26
CA ASP A 5 20.07 28.43 -8.50
C ASP A 5 19.86 26.91 -8.61
N GLU A 6 20.86 26.13 -9.06
CA GLU A 6 20.76 24.66 -9.10
C GLU A 6 20.74 24.05 -7.69
N TYR A 7 21.49 24.64 -6.75
CA TYR A 7 21.53 24.21 -5.35
C TYR A 7 20.18 24.43 -4.63
N LYS A 8 19.43 25.46 -5.03
CA LYS A 8 18.15 25.83 -4.42
C LYS A 8 16.99 24.94 -4.87
N ILE A 9 17.05 24.39 -6.09
CA ILE A 9 16.06 23.43 -6.60
C ILE A 9 16.24 22.05 -5.94
N VAL A 10 17.49 21.64 -5.66
CA VAL A 10 17.81 20.36 -5.02
C VAL A 10 17.38 20.30 -3.55
N THR A 11 17.48 21.42 -2.82
CA THR A 11 17.17 21.49 -1.37
C THR A 11 15.67 21.49 -1.06
N VAL A 12 14.83 22.06 -1.92
CA VAL A 12 13.35 21.98 -1.82
C VAL A 12 12.86 20.56 -2.17
N SER A 13 13.55 19.86 -3.06
CA SER A 13 13.26 18.46 -3.43
C SER A 13 13.55 17.49 -2.28
N GLN A 14 14.71 17.58 -1.62
CA GLN A 14 15.11 16.64 -0.55
C GLN A 14 14.19 16.69 0.68
N THR A 15 13.85 17.88 1.16
CA THR A 15 12.94 18.03 2.31
C THR A 15 11.53 17.52 1.99
N SER A 16 11.04 17.75 0.77
CA SER A 16 9.76 17.18 0.30
C SER A 16 9.78 15.65 0.17
N LEU A 17 10.93 15.08 -0.21
CA LEU A 17 11.09 13.63 -0.38
C LEU A 17 11.22 12.91 0.97
N VAL A 18 11.98 13.47 1.91
CA VAL A 18 12.11 12.92 3.27
C VAL A 18 10.78 12.98 4.03
N THR A 19 10.03 14.08 3.90
CA THR A 19 8.68 14.20 4.49
C THR A 19 7.71 13.20 3.85
N PHE A 20 7.82 12.97 2.54
CA PHE A 20 7.06 11.93 1.85
C PHE A 20 7.40 10.51 2.33
N CYS A 21 8.70 10.16 2.43
CA CYS A 21 9.13 8.87 2.99
C CYS A 21 8.66 8.66 4.43
N SER A 22 8.65 9.73 5.23
CA SER A 22 8.13 9.72 6.60
C SER A 22 6.61 9.49 6.63
N LEU A 23 5.87 10.11 5.72
CA LEU A 23 4.43 9.88 5.57
C LEU A 23 4.12 8.45 5.11
N LEU A 24 4.92 7.91 4.19
CA LEU A 24 4.82 6.51 3.76
C LEU A 24 5.18 5.54 4.89
N ALA A 25 6.00 5.92 5.86
CA ALA A 25 6.29 5.07 7.01
C ALA A 25 5.02 4.74 7.83
N ILE A 26 3.99 5.60 7.78
CA ILE A 26 2.69 5.40 8.44
C ILE A 26 1.88 4.29 7.75
N SER A 27 2.14 3.98 6.49
CA SER A 27 1.49 2.85 5.80
C SER A 27 1.80 1.49 6.43
N LEU A 28 2.91 1.38 7.17
CA LEU A 28 3.37 0.14 7.82
C LEU A 28 2.45 -0.32 8.96
N PRO A 29 2.18 0.47 10.00
CA PRO A 29 1.24 0.08 11.04
C PRO A 29 -0.17 -0.17 10.48
N ILE A 30 -0.61 0.59 9.46
CA ILE A 30 -1.91 0.40 8.79
C ILE A 30 -1.97 -0.97 8.10
N GLY A 31 -0.92 -1.35 7.37
CA GLY A 31 -0.82 -2.64 6.70
C GLY A 31 -0.81 -3.81 7.68
N LEU A 32 -0.03 -3.70 8.77
CA LEU A 32 0.00 -4.70 9.84
C LEU A 32 -1.36 -4.86 10.53
N PHE A 33 -2.03 -3.75 10.82
CA PHE A 33 -3.36 -3.78 11.42
C PHE A 33 -4.38 -4.47 10.51
N SER A 34 -4.37 -4.14 9.21
CA SER A 34 -5.23 -4.83 8.24
C SER A 34 -4.90 -6.33 8.11
N LEU A 35 -3.63 -6.70 8.17
CA LEU A 35 -3.22 -8.10 8.16
C LEU A 35 -3.75 -8.86 9.38
N LEU A 36 -3.69 -8.25 10.57
CA LEU A 36 -4.30 -8.83 11.76
C LEU A 36 -5.82 -9.02 11.59
N LEU A 37 -6.53 -8.01 11.08
CA LEU A 37 -7.97 -8.12 10.78
C LEU A 37 -8.26 -9.23 9.77
N THR A 38 -7.38 -9.42 8.78
CA THR A 38 -7.50 -10.46 7.75
C THR A 38 -7.36 -11.85 8.34
N ILE A 39 -6.39 -12.05 9.24
CA ILE A 39 -6.20 -13.33 9.95
C ILE A 39 -7.41 -13.62 10.84
N ILE A 40 -7.88 -12.62 11.58
CA ILE A 40 -9.09 -12.74 12.42
C ILE A 40 -10.29 -13.13 11.56
N ALA A 41 -10.52 -12.43 10.43
CA ALA A 41 -11.61 -12.74 9.51
C ALA A 41 -11.54 -14.19 9.00
N LEU A 42 -10.35 -14.68 8.65
CA LEU A 42 -10.14 -16.05 8.21
C LEU A 42 -10.43 -17.06 9.31
N CYS A 43 -9.90 -16.85 10.52
CA CYS A 43 -10.14 -17.74 11.67
C CYS A 43 -11.64 -17.82 11.99
N PHE A 44 -12.33 -16.69 12.10
CA PHE A 44 -13.77 -16.67 12.38
C PHE A 44 -14.59 -17.28 11.23
N GLY A 45 -14.23 -17.01 9.97
CA GLY A 45 -14.88 -17.63 8.81
C GLY A 45 -14.78 -19.16 8.83
N LEU A 46 -13.59 -19.69 9.16
CA LEU A 46 -13.36 -21.13 9.27
C LEU A 46 -14.11 -21.76 10.45
N ILE A 47 -14.13 -21.10 11.62
CA ILE A 47 -14.86 -21.58 12.80
C ILE A 47 -16.37 -21.61 12.53
N THR A 48 -16.90 -20.54 11.93
CA THR A 48 -18.34 -20.41 11.64
C THR A 48 -18.81 -21.51 10.69
N ASN A 49 -18.05 -21.76 9.62
CA ASN A 49 -18.40 -22.76 8.62
C ASN A 49 -18.10 -24.19 9.09
N GLY A 50 -17.00 -24.42 9.80
CA GLY A 50 -16.52 -25.76 10.13
C GLY A 50 -17.05 -26.34 11.45
N ILE A 51 -17.28 -25.50 12.46
CA ILE A 51 -17.65 -25.95 13.81
C ILE A 51 -19.12 -25.68 14.11
N ILE A 52 -19.58 -24.46 13.79
CA ILE A 52 -20.89 -23.97 14.24
C ILE A 52 -22.00 -24.26 13.21
N ASN A 53 -21.64 -24.69 11.97
CA ASN A 53 -22.56 -24.75 10.83
C ASN A 53 -23.38 -23.46 10.70
N GLY A 54 -22.72 -22.32 10.89
CA GLY A 54 -23.36 -21.02 10.84
C GLY A 54 -23.94 -20.71 9.47
N PRO A 55 -24.87 -19.74 9.38
CA PRO A 55 -25.53 -19.42 8.13
C PRO A 55 -24.53 -18.93 7.08
N LEU A 56 -24.77 -19.33 5.84
CA LEU A 56 -23.91 -19.04 4.70
C LEU A 56 -23.62 -17.53 4.54
N SER A 57 -24.58 -16.69 4.88
CA SER A 57 -24.46 -15.22 4.83
C SER A 57 -23.32 -14.70 5.71
N LEU A 58 -23.15 -15.23 6.92
CA LEU A 58 -22.10 -14.83 7.85
C LEU A 58 -20.71 -15.22 7.33
N THR A 59 -20.58 -16.44 6.81
CA THR A 59 -19.34 -16.93 6.18
C THR A 59 -18.94 -16.09 4.97
N ILE A 60 -19.90 -15.65 4.16
CA ILE A 60 -19.65 -14.76 3.01
C ILE A 60 -19.05 -13.42 3.46
N PHE A 61 -19.56 -12.81 4.53
CA PHE A 61 -19.02 -11.54 5.03
C PHE A 61 -17.56 -11.67 5.50
N TYR A 62 -17.24 -12.74 6.25
CA TYR A 62 -15.86 -13.01 6.67
C TYR A 62 -14.94 -13.28 5.48
N PHE A 63 -15.41 -14.04 4.48
CA PHE A 63 -14.64 -14.31 3.28
C PHE A 63 -14.38 -13.03 2.45
N MET A 64 -15.39 -12.16 2.30
CA MET A 64 -15.22 -10.86 1.65
C MET A 64 -14.21 -9.98 2.39
N ALA A 65 -14.30 -9.91 3.72
CA ALA A 65 -13.34 -9.18 4.54
C ALA A 65 -11.90 -9.74 4.41
N PHE A 66 -11.75 -11.05 4.23
CA PHE A 66 -10.47 -11.70 3.95
C PHE A 66 -9.90 -11.28 2.59
N ILE A 67 -10.69 -11.35 1.51
CA ILE A 67 -10.25 -10.95 0.16
C ILE A 67 -9.85 -9.46 0.13
N ILE A 68 -10.64 -8.59 0.76
CA ILE A 68 -10.33 -7.16 0.88
C ILE A 68 -9.04 -6.94 1.68
N GLY A 69 -8.82 -7.74 2.72
CA GLY A 69 -7.56 -7.78 3.45
C GLY A 69 -6.35 -8.13 2.59
N LEU A 70 -6.47 -9.11 1.69
CA LEU A 70 -5.41 -9.46 0.73
C LEU A 70 -5.13 -8.33 -0.27
N ILE A 71 -6.17 -7.64 -0.73
CA ILE A 71 -6.00 -6.44 -1.56
C ILE A 71 -5.22 -5.37 -0.79
N ASN A 72 -5.49 -5.21 0.50
CA ASN A 72 -4.76 -4.27 1.33
C ASN A 72 -3.29 -4.67 1.55
N LEU A 73 -3.03 -5.97 1.67
CA LEU A 73 -1.68 -6.53 1.74
C LEU A 73 -0.88 -6.21 0.46
N TYR A 74 -1.51 -6.32 -0.71
CA TYR A 74 -0.90 -5.91 -1.98
C TYR A 74 -0.52 -4.42 -1.97
N TYR A 75 -1.43 -3.54 -1.55
CA TYR A 75 -1.14 -2.11 -1.47
C TYR A 75 0.00 -1.81 -0.48
N PHE A 76 -0.01 -2.46 0.69
CA PHE A 76 1.05 -2.32 1.68
C PHE A 76 2.43 -2.70 1.14
N LEU A 77 2.54 -3.86 0.47
CA LEU A 77 3.79 -4.30 -0.14
C LEU A 77 4.30 -3.30 -1.18
N ARG A 78 3.39 -2.80 -2.03
CA ARG A 78 3.73 -1.83 -3.07
C ARG A 78 4.20 -0.49 -2.50
N ILE A 79 3.52 0.02 -1.48
CA ILE A 79 3.92 1.29 -0.83
C ILE A 79 5.27 1.14 -0.12
N GLN A 80 5.54 -0.01 0.51
CA GLN A 80 6.86 -0.26 1.12
C GLN A 80 7.97 -0.37 0.09
N PHE A 81 7.71 -1.03 -1.04
CA PHE A 81 8.65 -1.09 -2.14
C PHE A 81 8.95 0.32 -2.66
N ASP A 82 7.92 1.10 -2.95
CA ASP A 82 8.04 2.50 -3.39
C ASP A 82 8.79 3.36 -2.35
N LYS A 83 8.53 3.18 -1.05
CA LYS A 83 9.25 3.89 0.02
C LYS A 83 10.75 3.59 -0.04
N ARG A 84 11.15 2.32 -0.11
CA ARG A 84 12.57 1.93 -0.20
C ARG A 84 13.23 2.49 -1.46
N LEU A 85 12.47 2.58 -2.56
CA LEU A 85 12.89 3.23 -3.78
C LEU A 85 13.24 4.70 -3.55
N PHE A 86 12.36 5.45 -2.90
CA PHE A 86 12.57 6.85 -2.60
C PHE A 86 13.71 7.08 -1.60
N ASP A 87 13.83 6.23 -0.57
CA ASP A 87 14.95 6.27 0.38
C ASP A 87 16.31 6.07 -0.31
N TYR A 88 16.38 5.14 -1.28
CA TYR A 88 17.59 4.94 -2.09
C TYR A 88 17.90 6.16 -2.96
N LEU A 89 16.88 6.79 -3.55
CA LEU A 89 17.03 7.99 -4.37
C LEU A 89 17.51 9.22 -3.59
N VAL A 90 17.10 9.37 -2.32
CA VAL A 90 17.65 10.40 -1.41
C VAL A 90 19.17 10.24 -1.25
N THR A 91 19.66 9.00 -1.26
CA THR A 91 21.08 8.67 -1.04
C THR A 91 21.95 8.88 -2.29
N CYS A 92 21.40 8.67 -3.50
CA CYS A 92 22.14 8.74 -4.78
C CYS A 92 22.02 10.10 -5.52
N ASN A 93 21.82 11.19 -4.78
CA ASN A 93 21.33 12.48 -5.27
C ASN A 93 22.11 13.12 -6.45
N GLU A 94 23.40 12.82 -6.64
CA GLU A 94 24.21 13.40 -7.72
C GLU A 94 23.92 12.82 -9.13
N GLN A 95 23.30 11.65 -9.23
CA GLN A 95 22.99 10.99 -10.51
C GLN A 95 21.52 10.57 -10.65
N LEU A 96 20.63 11.25 -9.92
CA LEU A 96 19.22 10.90 -9.72
C LEU A 96 18.47 10.45 -10.99
N THR A 97 18.69 11.15 -12.12
CA THR A 97 18.06 10.82 -13.41
C THR A 97 18.58 9.52 -14.00
N ASN A 98 19.89 9.27 -13.93
CA ASN A 98 20.51 8.05 -14.45
C ASN A 98 20.16 6.84 -13.58
N THR A 99 20.12 7.00 -12.26
CA THR A 99 19.71 5.94 -11.32
C THR A 99 18.24 5.57 -11.51
N LEU A 100 17.37 6.54 -11.82
CA LEU A 100 15.95 6.28 -12.15
C LEU A 100 15.81 5.40 -13.40
N ILE A 101 16.63 5.66 -14.43
CA ILE A 101 16.59 4.93 -15.71
C ILE A 101 17.10 3.50 -15.53
N GLU A 102 18.21 3.29 -14.82
CA GLU A 102 18.73 1.94 -14.53
C GLU A 102 17.74 1.11 -13.70
N LEU A 103 17.09 1.76 -12.73
CA LEU A 103 16.08 1.14 -11.89
C LEU A 103 14.81 0.77 -12.66
N ASP A 104 14.35 1.63 -13.57
CA ASP A 104 13.22 1.33 -14.45
C ASP A 104 13.55 0.16 -15.37
N ASN A 105 14.77 0.11 -15.91
CA ASN A 105 15.24 -1.01 -16.72
C ASN A 105 15.28 -2.32 -15.91
N ALA A 106 15.69 -2.28 -14.65
CA ALA A 106 15.62 -3.43 -13.75
C ALA A 106 14.17 -3.86 -13.49
N LEU A 107 13.26 -2.91 -13.24
CA LEU A 107 11.83 -3.19 -13.02
C LEU A 107 11.13 -3.79 -14.25
N VAL A 108 11.51 -3.35 -15.46
CA VAL A 108 11.06 -3.95 -16.72
C VAL A 108 11.63 -5.35 -16.89
N THR A 109 12.92 -5.55 -16.57
CA THR A 109 13.57 -6.87 -16.63
C THR A 109 12.90 -7.87 -15.69
N PHE A 110 12.51 -7.44 -14.49
CA PHE A 110 11.75 -8.26 -13.55
C PHE A 110 10.25 -8.38 -13.89
N HIS A 111 9.79 -7.87 -15.05
CA HIS A 111 8.38 -7.86 -15.48
C HIS A 111 7.41 -7.22 -14.45
N LEU A 112 7.92 -6.37 -13.57
CA LEU A 112 7.11 -5.63 -12.59
C LEU A 112 6.38 -4.44 -13.26
N ILE A 113 6.92 -3.94 -14.38
CA ILE A 113 6.35 -2.83 -15.15
C ILE A 113 6.33 -3.21 -16.64
N LYS A 114 5.27 -2.78 -17.35
CA LYS A 114 5.13 -2.99 -18.79
C LYS A 114 6.00 -1.98 -19.56
N SER A 115 6.82 -2.47 -20.49
CA SER A 115 7.78 -1.69 -21.30
C SER A 115 7.17 -0.45 -21.99
N ASP A 116 5.89 -0.51 -22.39
CA ASP A 116 5.20 0.56 -23.14
C ASP A 116 4.88 1.85 -22.34
N GLN A 117 5.19 1.91 -21.03
CA GLN A 117 4.80 3.03 -20.16
C GLN A 117 5.94 3.98 -19.79
N LEU A 118 6.99 4.09 -20.61
CA LEU A 118 8.10 5.02 -20.38
C LEU A 118 8.04 6.30 -21.24
N PRO A 119 7.11 7.25 -20.98
CA PRO A 119 7.52 8.65 -21.01
C PRO A 119 8.26 8.92 -19.69
N THR A 120 9.44 9.52 -19.78
CA THR A 120 10.31 9.99 -18.69
C THR A 120 9.49 10.49 -17.49
N ARG A 121 9.16 9.58 -16.57
CA ARG A 121 8.12 9.84 -15.57
C ARG A 121 8.78 10.60 -14.42
N THR A 122 8.47 11.89 -14.30
CA THR A 122 9.02 12.75 -13.26
C THR A 122 8.77 12.16 -11.87
N ILE A 123 9.71 12.37 -10.94
CA ILE A 123 9.62 11.88 -9.55
C ILE A 123 8.32 12.33 -8.88
N THR A 124 7.84 13.53 -9.21
CA THR A 124 6.56 14.08 -8.74
C THR A 124 5.36 13.24 -9.18
N ALA A 125 5.36 12.72 -10.41
CA ALA A 125 4.31 11.83 -10.91
C ALA A 125 4.34 10.46 -10.21
N ARG A 126 5.52 9.98 -9.77
CA ARG A 126 5.63 8.75 -8.96
C ARG A 126 5.11 8.97 -7.54
N GLN A 127 5.48 10.08 -6.91
CA GLN A 127 4.99 10.45 -5.57
C GLN A 127 3.45 10.54 -5.54
N GLN A 128 2.83 11.17 -6.53
CA GLN A 128 1.37 11.22 -6.63
C GLN A 128 0.73 9.83 -6.80
N GLY A 129 1.38 8.95 -7.58
CA GLY A 129 0.96 7.57 -7.74
C GLY A 129 0.95 6.81 -6.41
N THR A 130 2.05 6.88 -5.66
CA THR A 130 2.14 6.19 -4.36
C THR A 130 1.21 6.82 -3.31
N LEU A 131 0.99 8.14 -3.33
CA LEU A 131 0.00 8.79 -2.46
C LEU A 131 -1.44 8.33 -2.77
N ARG A 132 -1.76 8.12 -4.05
CA ARG A 132 -3.05 7.55 -4.45
C ARG A 132 -3.22 6.13 -3.92
N LEU A 133 -2.16 5.32 -3.98
CA LEU A 133 -2.16 3.97 -3.41
C LEU A 133 -2.34 4.01 -1.88
N PHE A 134 -1.69 4.94 -1.19
CA PHE A 134 -1.88 5.14 0.25
C PHE A 134 -3.33 5.49 0.61
N LYS A 135 -3.96 6.39 -0.15
CA LYS A 135 -5.40 6.69 0.02
C LYS A 135 -6.28 5.45 -0.24
N GLN A 136 -5.94 4.66 -1.25
CA GLN A 136 -6.65 3.39 -1.52
C GLN A 136 -6.48 2.39 -0.37
N GLN A 137 -5.29 2.28 0.22
CA GLN A 137 -5.02 1.45 1.39
C GLN A 137 -5.95 1.80 2.57
N ILE A 138 -6.13 3.10 2.84
CA ILE A 138 -7.04 3.59 3.88
C ILE A 138 -8.50 3.26 3.54
N ILE A 139 -8.94 3.52 2.31
CA ILE A 139 -10.32 3.23 1.89
C ILE A 139 -10.63 1.74 2.02
N VAL A 140 -9.72 0.88 1.56
CA VAL A 140 -9.85 -0.58 1.65
C VAL A 140 -9.89 -1.04 3.10
N LEU A 141 -9.07 -0.47 3.99
CA LEU A 141 -9.13 -0.74 5.42
C LEU A 141 -10.48 -0.37 6.03
N VAL A 142 -11.02 0.82 5.70
CA VAL A 142 -12.34 1.26 6.19
C VAL A 142 -13.43 0.29 5.75
N ILE A 143 -13.42 -0.14 4.49
CA ILE A 143 -14.36 -1.13 3.98
C ILE A 143 -14.20 -2.46 4.74
N GLN A 144 -12.97 -2.91 4.98
CA GLN A 144 -12.70 -4.14 5.75
C GLN A 144 -13.30 -4.08 7.17
N ILE A 145 -13.14 -2.93 7.85
CA ILE A 145 -13.71 -2.71 9.19
C ILE A 145 -15.24 -2.73 9.14
N ILE A 146 -15.86 -2.04 8.17
CA ILE A 146 -17.32 -2.03 8.01
C ILE A 146 -17.85 -3.45 7.81
N LEU A 147 -17.20 -4.26 6.98
CA LEU A 147 -17.60 -5.65 6.76
C LEU A 147 -17.50 -6.49 8.04
N LEU A 148 -16.43 -6.32 8.81
CA LEU A 148 -16.27 -7.04 10.07
C LEU A 148 -17.32 -6.63 11.10
N ILE A 149 -17.65 -5.35 11.21
CA ILE A 149 -18.73 -4.87 12.10
C ILE A 149 -20.07 -5.47 11.68
N ASN A 150 -20.39 -5.49 10.38
CA ASN A 150 -21.63 -6.10 9.89
C ASN A 150 -21.68 -7.61 10.17
N ALA A 151 -20.57 -8.33 10.00
CA ALA A 151 -20.48 -9.74 10.36
C ALA A 151 -20.73 -9.93 11.86
N TRP A 152 -20.15 -9.07 12.70
CA TRP A 152 -20.30 -9.12 14.14
C TRP A 152 -21.75 -8.87 14.58
N VAL A 153 -22.40 -7.84 14.04
CA VAL A 153 -23.82 -7.53 14.29
C VAL A 153 -24.72 -8.68 13.84
N SER A 154 -24.47 -9.25 12.66
CA SER A 154 -25.22 -10.40 12.14
C SER A 154 -25.09 -11.62 13.07
N SER A 155 -23.89 -11.84 13.62
CA SER A 155 -23.65 -12.92 14.59
C SER A 155 -24.43 -12.69 15.89
N ILE A 156 -24.54 -11.45 16.39
CA ILE A 156 -25.32 -11.14 17.61
C ILE A 156 -26.82 -11.38 17.36
N ILE A 157 -27.34 -10.90 16.23
CA ILE A 157 -28.76 -11.06 15.87
C ILE A 157 -29.16 -12.54 15.78
N GLN A 158 -28.25 -13.41 15.36
CA GLN A 158 -28.52 -14.86 15.29
C GLN A 158 -28.51 -15.56 16.65
N VAL A 159 -27.89 -14.95 17.67
CA VAL A 159 -27.76 -15.52 19.01
C VAL A 159 -28.87 -15.04 19.96
N CYS A 160 -29.45 -13.86 19.72
CA CYS A 160 -30.61 -13.33 20.46
C CYS A 160 -31.93 -13.89 19.94
#